data_AF-A0AAW4WZM9-F1
#
_entry.id   AF-A0AAW4WZM9-F1
#
_cell.length_a   1.000
_cell.length_b   1.000
_cell.length_c   1.000
_cell.angle_alpha   90.00
_cell.angle_beta   90.00
_cell.angle_gamma   90.00
#
_symmetry.space_group_name_H-M   'P 1'
#
loop_
_entity.id
_entity.type
_entity.pdbx_description
1 polymer ?
#
loop_
_entity_poly.entity_id
_entity_poly.type
_entity_poly.pdbx_seq_one_letter_code
_entity_poly.pdbx_strand_id
1 'polypeptide(L)'
;MTISKNTLRNWLKKGKTYLDELVCVLKSIALEKDSIVNCDETWCKVRKYDHYKKCYIWVLVNKARKTAIFFYENGSRGRDVLTDFLGDAE
;
A
#
# COMPACT_ATOMS: atom_id res chain seq x y z
N MET A 1 22.75 -0.68 -23.06
CA MET A 1 23.14 -0.59 -21.63
C MET A 1 22.22 -1.49 -20.83
N THR A 2 22.75 -2.53 -20.17
CA THR A 2 21.93 -3.48 -19.39
C THR A 2 22.05 -3.16 -17.91
N ILE A 3 20.93 -2.82 -17.28
CA ILE A 3 20.90 -2.49 -15.84
C ILE A 3 20.78 -3.78 -15.04
N SER A 4 21.62 -3.96 -14.02
CA SER A 4 21.52 -5.13 -13.15
C SER A 4 20.22 -5.11 -12.34
N LYS A 5 19.66 -6.29 -12.01
CA LYS A 5 18.48 -6.39 -11.15
C LYS A 5 18.69 -5.73 -9.78
N ASN A 6 19.93 -5.71 -9.28
CA ASN A 6 20.25 -5.10 -7.99
C ASN A 6 20.22 -3.57 -8.08
N THR A 7 20.79 -3.01 -9.16
CA THR A 7 20.76 -1.57 -9.44
C THR A 7 19.32 -1.08 -9.58
N LEU A 8 18.47 -1.81 -10.32
CA LEU A 8 17.06 -1.48 -10.46
C LEU A 8 16.33 -1.45 -9.11
N ARG A 9 16.55 -2.45 -8.25
CA ARG A 9 15.95 -2.47 -6.90
C ARG A 9 16.38 -1.28 -6.04
N ASN A 10 17.66 -0.91 -6.10
CA ASN A 10 18.17 0.24 -5.37
C ASN A 10 17.55 1.55 -5.88
N TRP A 11 17.37 1.68 -7.19
CA TRP A 11 16.68 2.82 -7.77
C TRP A 11 15.22 2.90 -7.37
N LEU A 12 14.48 1.77 -7.38
CA LEU A 12 13.10 1.72 -6.90
C LEU A 12 13.00 2.09 -5.41
N LYS A 13 13.94 1.62 -4.58
CA LYS A 13 13.97 1.95 -3.15
C LYS A 13 14.18 3.44 -2.91
N LYS A 14 15.09 4.08 -3.67
CA LYS A 14 15.29 5.54 -3.63
C LYS A 14 14.11 6.30 -4.25
N GLY A 15 13.56 5.80 -5.35
CA GLY A 15 12.40 6.37 -6.02
C GLY A 15 11.17 6.43 -5.11
N LYS A 16 10.96 5.37 -4.33
CA LYS A 16 9.86 5.30 -3.35
C LYS A 16 9.86 6.48 -2.39
N THR A 17 11.02 6.93 -1.89
CA THR A 17 11.04 8.00 -0.88
C THR A 17 10.50 9.33 -1.41
N TYR A 18 10.59 9.57 -2.71
CA TYR A 18 9.96 10.74 -3.34
C TYR A 18 8.43 10.63 -3.45
N LEU A 19 7.89 9.42 -3.36
CA LEU A 19 6.45 9.14 -3.45
C LEU A 19 5.80 8.95 -2.08
N ASP A 20 6.56 8.84 -0.99
CA ASP A 20 6.00 8.63 0.34
C ASP A 20 5.07 9.79 0.75
N GLU A 21 5.44 11.05 0.48
CA GLU A 21 4.57 12.22 0.71
C GLU A 21 3.32 12.25 -0.17
N LEU A 22 3.41 11.70 -1.39
CA LEU A 22 2.27 11.63 -2.29
C LEU A 22 1.17 10.72 -1.72
N VAL A 23 1.54 9.66 -1.01
CA VAL A 23 0.58 8.77 -0.33
C VAL A 23 -0.20 9.54 0.74
N CYS A 24 0.44 10.42 1.50
CA CYS A 24 -0.23 11.26 2.50
C CYS A 24 -1.29 12.18 1.85
N VAL A 25 -0.93 12.83 0.73
CA VAL A 25 -1.86 13.70 -0.01
C VAL A 25 -2.99 12.91 -0.64
N LEU A 26 -2.71 11.76 -1.27
CA LEU A 26 -3.75 10.92 -1.84
C LEU A 26 -4.70 10.38 -0.78
N LYS A 27 -4.18 10.06 0.41
CA LYS A 27 -4.97 9.61 1.56
C LYS A 27 -5.92 10.70 2.03
N SER A 28 -5.47 11.95 2.19
CA SER A 28 -6.34 13.04 2.62
C SER A 28 -7.45 13.33 1.61
N ILE A 29 -7.17 13.24 0.31
CA ILE A 29 -8.17 13.38 -0.76
C ILE A 29 -9.16 12.22 -0.75
N ALA A 30 -8.68 10.99 -0.59
CA ALA A 30 -9.52 9.79 -0.61
C ALA A 30 -10.43 9.68 0.62
N LEU A 31 -9.99 10.19 1.77
CA LEU A 31 -10.66 10.13 3.06
C LEU A 31 -11.28 11.47 3.48
N GLU A 32 -11.53 12.38 2.53
CA GLU A 32 -12.24 13.62 2.83
C GLU A 32 -13.60 13.31 3.45
N LYS A 33 -14.06 14.16 4.37
CA LYS A 33 -15.29 13.98 5.13
C LYS A 33 -16.46 13.58 4.21
N ASP A 34 -17.26 12.62 4.67
CA ASP A 34 -18.42 12.08 3.96
C ASP A 34 -18.09 11.34 2.64
N SER A 35 -16.81 11.03 2.38
CA SER A 35 -16.41 10.20 1.24
C SER A 35 -16.85 8.75 1.37
N ILE A 36 -17.37 8.19 0.27
CA ILE A 36 -17.62 6.76 0.15
C ILE A 36 -16.34 6.09 -0.35
N VAL A 37 -15.74 5.27 0.51
CA VAL A 37 -14.52 4.50 0.20
C VAL A 37 -14.82 3.00 0.21
N ASN A 38 -14.23 2.29 -0.74
CA ASN A 38 -14.26 0.83 -0.80
C ASN A 38 -12.93 0.28 -0.33
N CYS A 39 -12.95 -0.70 0.57
CA CYS A 39 -11.76 -1.40 1.04
C CYS A 39 -11.82 -2.85 0.58
N ASP A 40 -10.70 -3.37 0.07
CA ASP A 40 -10.59 -4.77 -0.34
C ASP A 40 -9.22 -5.35 0.02
N GLU A 41 -9.17 -6.68 0.11
CA GLU A 41 -7.98 -7.46 0.44
C GLU A 41 -7.64 -8.42 -0.71
N THR A 42 -6.38 -8.42 -1.14
CA THR A 42 -5.83 -9.47 -1.99
C THR A 42 -4.60 -10.10 -1.36
N TRP A 43 -4.19 -11.27 -1.85
CA TRP A 43 -2.98 -11.93 -1.37
C TRP A 43 -2.21 -12.63 -2.48
N CYS A 44 -0.89 -12.70 -2.31
CA CYS A 44 -0.02 -13.49 -3.17
C CYS A 44 0.89 -14.40 -2.35
N LYS A 45 1.31 -15.53 -2.95
CA LYS A 45 2.26 -16.44 -2.33
C LYS A 45 3.68 -15.93 -2.60
N VAL A 46 4.42 -15.58 -1.55
CA VAL A 46 5.81 -15.09 -1.64
C VAL A 46 6.78 -16.05 -0.95
N ARG A 47 8.03 -16.12 -1.42
CA ARG A 47 9.12 -16.82 -0.74
C ARG A 47 9.90 -15.82 0.12
N LYS A 48 9.90 -16.00 1.43
CA LYS A 48 10.67 -15.21 2.40
C LYS A 48 11.51 -16.18 3.22
N TYR A 49 12.81 -15.93 3.40
CA TYR A 49 13.74 -16.81 4.16
C TYR A 49 13.51 -18.31 3.89
N ASP A 50 13.51 -18.67 2.62
CA ASP A 50 13.35 -20.03 2.12
C ASP A 50 12.00 -20.74 2.37
N HIS A 51 11.03 -20.08 3.00
CA HIS A 51 9.67 -20.59 3.16
C HIS A 51 8.68 -19.79 2.33
N TYR A 52 7.61 -20.47 1.88
CA TYR A 52 6.50 -19.79 1.21
C TYR A 52 5.47 -19.34 2.24
N LYS A 53 5.00 -18.10 2.11
CA LYS A 53 3.89 -17.58 2.91
C LYS A 53 2.91 -16.78 2.05
N LYS A 54 1.67 -16.65 2.51
CA LYS A 54 0.74 -15.67 1.96
C LYS A 54 1.15 -14.27 2.46
N CYS A 55 1.15 -13.32 1.54
CA CYS A 55 1.34 -11.91 1.83
C CYS A 55 0.10 -11.17 1.36
N TYR A 56 -0.59 -10.53 2.30
CA TYR A 56 -1.78 -9.75 2.04
C TYR A 56 -1.41 -8.32 1.65
N ILE A 57 -2.17 -7.76 0.72
CA ILE A 57 -2.09 -6.38 0.24
C ILE A 57 -3.51 -5.83 0.35
N TRP A 58 -3.64 -4.66 0.97
CA TRP A 58 -4.90 -3.97 1.11
C TRP A 58 -4.99 -2.86 0.08
N VAL A 59 -6.21 -2.56 -0.35
CA VAL A 59 -6.49 -1.43 -1.22
C VAL A 59 -7.67 -0.63 -0.69
N LEU A 60 -7.51 0.69 -0.70
CA LEU A 60 -8.58 1.66 -0.48
C LEU A 60 -8.86 2.37 -1.81
N VAL A 61 -10.12 2.33 -2.25
CA VAL A 61 -10.57 2.90 -3.51
C VAL A 61 -11.64 3.94 -3.24
N ASN A 62 -11.38 5.18 -3.63
CA ASN A 62 -12.40 6.22 -3.73
C ASN A 62 -12.72 6.44 -5.21
N LYS A 63 -13.86 5.91 -5.66
CA LYS A 63 -14.28 5.98 -7.06
C LYS A 63 -14.59 7.41 -7.52
N ALA A 64 -15.16 8.22 -6.63
CA ALA A 64 -15.50 9.62 -6.93
C ALA A 64 -14.25 10.47 -7.15
N ARG A 65 -13.22 10.27 -6.32
CA ARG A 65 -11.92 10.93 -6.42
C ARG A 65 -10.98 10.27 -7.43
N LYS A 66 -11.35 9.12 -8.00
CA LYS A 66 -10.54 8.29 -8.91
C LYS A 66 -9.18 7.92 -8.32
N THR A 67 -9.15 7.64 -7.02
CA THR A 67 -7.93 7.25 -6.29
C THR A 67 -8.01 5.81 -5.84
N ALA A 68 -6.87 5.12 -5.95
CA ALA A 68 -6.68 3.78 -5.41
C ALA A 68 -5.34 3.76 -4.67
N ILE A 69 -5.37 3.45 -3.38
CA ILE A 69 -4.21 3.46 -2.51
C ILE A 69 -3.97 2.04 -2.03
N PHE A 70 -2.85 1.46 -2.43
CA PHE A 70 -2.41 0.15 -1.97
C PHE A 70 -1.47 0.31 -0.78
N PHE A 71 -1.69 -0.48 0.26
CA PHE A 71 -0.81 -0.51 1.42
C PHE A 71 -0.51 -1.95 1.84
N TYR A 72 0.69 -2.12 2.40
CA TYR A 72 1.27 -3.41 2.70
C TYR A 72 2.05 -3.32 4.00
N GLU A 73 1.64 -4.11 4.99
CA GLU A 73 2.31 -4.20 6.27
C GLU A 73 2.90 -5.59 6.45
N ASN A 74 4.08 -5.83 5.87
CA ASN A 74 4.82 -7.09 5.98
C ASN A 74 4.06 -8.37 5.58
N GLY A 75 2.94 -8.19 4.87
CA GLY A 75 2.04 -9.26 4.44
C GLY A 75 1.11 -9.74 5.54
N SER A 76 0.88 -8.91 6.56
CA SER A 76 -0.09 -9.15 7.63
C SER A 76 -1.52 -9.07 7.11
N ARG A 77 -2.38 -9.94 7.67
CA ARG A 77 -3.84 -9.90 7.50
C ARG A 77 -4.54 -9.16 8.66
N GLY A 78 -3.75 -8.58 9.57
CA GLY A 78 -4.27 -8.00 10.81
C GLY A 78 -5.22 -6.85 10.53
N ARG A 79 -6.20 -6.68 11.44
CA ARG A 79 -7.06 -5.48 11.45
C ARG A 79 -6.25 -4.21 11.64
N ASP A 80 -5.18 -4.30 12.41
CA ASP A 80 -4.27 -3.19 12.74
C ASP A 80 -3.75 -2.49 11.48
N VAL A 81 -3.49 -3.25 10.40
CA VAL A 81 -3.09 -2.73 9.09
C VAL A 81 -4.06 -1.66 8.56
N LEU A 82 -5.37 -1.92 8.74
CA LEU A 82 -6.43 -1.03 8.29
C LEU A 82 -6.66 0.10 9.29
N THR A 83 -6.60 -0.19 10.59
CA THR A 83 -6.78 0.82 11.65
C THR A 83 -5.66 1.87 11.61
N ASP A 84 -4.40 1.45 11.49
CA ASP A 84 -3.24 2.34 11.35
C ASP A 84 -3.34 3.19 10.08
N PHE A 85 -3.88 2.61 9.00
CA PHE A 85 -4.06 3.32 7.76
C PHE A 85 -5.24 4.29 7.79
N LEU A 86 -6.39 3.96 8.38
CA LEU A 86 -7.56 4.85 8.43
C LEU A 86 -7.41 5.92 9.52
N GLY A 87 -6.71 5.62 10.61
CA GLY A 87 -6.72 6.40 11.83
C GLY A 87 -7.91 6.03 12.73
N ASP A 88 -7.94 6.62 13.93
CA ASP A 88 -9.09 6.47 14.83
C ASP A 88 -10.34 7.09 14.20
N ALA A 89 -11.48 6.42 14.36
CA ALA A 89 -12.77 7.01 14.01
C ALA A 89 -13.11 8.07 15.06
N GLU A 90 -13.38 9.32 14.62
CA GLU A 90 -14.06 10.33 15.45
C GLU A 90 -15.48 9.89 15.83
#